data_AF-A0A1G8NXH3-F1
#
_entry.id   AF-A0A1G8NXH3-F1
#
_cell.length_a   1.000
_cell.length_b   1.000
_cell.length_c   1.000
_cell.angle_alpha   90.00
_cell.angle_beta   90.00
_cell.angle_gamma   90.00
#
_symmetry.space_group_name_H-M   'P 1'
#
loop_
_entity.id
_entity.type
_entity.pdbx_description
1 polymer ?
#
loop_
_entity_poly.entity_id
_entity_poly.type
_entity_poly.pdbx_seq_one_letter_code
_entity_poly.pdbx_strand_id
1 'polypeptide(L)' 'YEKRSLAISSNIHPSGFDELMPKTIATATVDRLLHHAHLCQTSGESVRLMQAQNGKGTRPMS' A
#
# COMPACT_ATOMS: atom_id res chain seq x y z
N TYR A 1 -12.82 7.77 19.90
CA TYR A 1 -11.77 7.85 18.86
C TYR A 1 -11.45 6.42 18.46
N GLU A 2 -11.10 6.17 17.19
CA GLU A 2 -11.16 4.85 16.51
C GLU A 2 -12.56 4.23 16.40
N LYS A 3 -13.29 4.59 15.35
CA LYS A 3 -14.67 4.09 15.16
C LYS A 3 -14.74 2.86 14.24
N ARG A 4 -13.70 2.59 13.44
CA ARG A 4 -13.67 1.55 12.40
C ARG A 4 -12.25 1.11 12.07
N SER A 5 -12.08 -0.19 11.84
CA SER A 5 -10.85 -0.76 11.29
C SER A 5 -10.73 -0.46 9.79
N LEU A 6 -9.50 -0.25 9.33
CA LEU A 6 -9.18 0.00 7.92
C LEU A 6 -8.07 -0.96 7.47
N ALA A 7 -8.21 -1.51 6.27
CA ALA A 7 -7.16 -2.25 5.59
C ALA A 7 -6.71 -1.45 4.37
N ILE A 8 -5.40 -1.17 4.29
CA ILE A 8 -4.80 -0.35 3.23
C ILE A 8 -3.59 -1.11 2.68
N SER A 9 -3.52 -1.22 1.36
CA SER A 9 -2.31 -1.65 0.66
C SER A 9 -1.62 -0.45 0.05
N SER A 10 -0.31 -0.33 0.25
CA SER A 10 0.53 0.70 -0.38
C SER A 10 1.80 0.05 -0.95
N ASN A 11 2.30 0.61 -2.05
CA ASN A 11 3.62 0.27 -2.60
C ASN A 11 4.75 1.13 -2.01
N ILE A 12 4.43 2.06 -1.10
CA ILE A 12 5.40 2.95 -0.43
C ILE A 12 5.41 2.59 1.06
N HIS A 13 6.60 2.61 1.66
CA HIS A 13 6.72 2.42 3.11
C HIS A 13 6.02 3.57 3.87
N PRO A 14 5.34 3.33 5.01
CA PRO A 14 4.62 4.40 5.70
C PRO A 14 5.46 5.60 6.14
N SER A 15 6.77 5.43 6.28
CA SER A 15 7.72 6.54 6.50
C SER A 15 7.75 7.57 5.37
N GLY A 16 7.27 7.23 4.17
CA GLY A 16 7.15 8.14 3.02
C GLY A 16 5.70 8.56 2.72
N PHE A 17 4.75 8.32 3.63
CA PHE A 17 3.35 8.75 3.42
C PHE A 17 3.19 10.27 3.50
N ASP A 18 4.13 10.96 4.12
CA ASP A 18 4.17 12.42 4.16
C ASP A 18 4.41 13.05 2.79
N GLU A 19 5.10 12.36 1.88
CA GLU A 19 5.28 12.78 0.49
C GLU A 19 3.97 12.76 -0.31
N LEU A 20 3.01 11.91 0.08
CA LEU A 20 1.69 11.80 -0.56
C LEU A 20 0.70 12.85 -0.06
N MET A 21 1.03 13.59 1.00
CA MET A 21 0.11 14.50 1.69
C MET A 21 0.64 15.95 1.70
N PRO A 22 -0.23 16.96 1.76
CA PRO A 22 0.20 18.33 2.06
C PRO A 22 0.93 18.39 3.40
N LYS A 23 2.10 19.04 3.44
CA LYS A 23 2.99 19.08 4.62
C LYS A 23 2.31 19.58 5.90
N THR A 24 1.24 20.37 5.78
CA THR A 24 0.47 20.91 6.90
C THR A 24 -0.31 19.86 7.68
N ILE A 25 -0.66 18.72 7.06
CA ILE A 25 -1.49 17.67 7.67
C ILE A 25 -0.82 16.28 7.65
N ALA A 26 0.29 16.14 6.92
CA ALA A 26 1.01 14.88 6.73
C ALA A 26 1.31 14.16 8.06
N THR A 27 2.06 14.80 8.96
CA THR A 27 2.48 14.19 10.23
C THR A 27 1.29 13.82 11.11
N ALA A 28 0.31 14.71 11.25
CA ALA A 28 -0.87 14.44 12.06
C ALA A 28 -1.70 13.28 11.48
N THR A 29 -1.78 13.15 10.16
CA THR A 29 -2.56 12.08 9.53
C THR A 29 -1.85 10.74 9.65
N VAL A 30 -0.52 10.70 9.44
CA VAL A 30 0.29 9.49 9.61
C VAL A 30 0.28 9.02 11.07
N ASP A 31 0.36 9.93 12.04
CA ASP A 31 0.24 9.60 13.46
C ASP A 31 -1.10 8.90 13.75
N ARG A 32 -2.22 9.50 13.34
CA ARG A 32 -3.54 8.89 13.54
C ARG A 32 -3.68 7.54 12.84
N LEU A 33 -3.07 7.38 11.67
CA LEU A 33 -3.16 6.16 10.88
C LEU A 33 -2.35 5.02 11.51
N LEU A 34 -1.17 5.32 12.03
CA LEU A 34 -0.22 4.31 12.52
C LEU A 34 -0.36 3.99 14.01
N HIS A 35 -1.06 4.83 14.79
CA HIS A 35 -1.13 4.71 16.25
C HIS A 35 -1.56 3.32 16.75
N HIS A 36 -2.46 2.65 16.03
CA HIS A 36 -2.90 1.29 16.31
C HIS A 36 -2.78 0.36 15.08
N ALA A 37 -1.84 0.65 14.19
CA ALA A 37 -1.68 -0.11 12.95
C ALA A 37 -0.81 -1.36 13.15
N HIS A 38 -1.18 -2.42 12.43
CA HIS A 38 -0.30 -3.56 12.17
C HIS A 38 0.30 -3.40 10.77
N LEU A 39 1.63 -3.35 10.69
CA LEU A 39 2.35 -3.22 9.43
C LEU A 39 2.75 -4.58 8.88
N CYS A 40 2.22 -4.94 7.72
CA CYS A 40 2.66 -6.12 6.96
C CYS A 40 3.44 -5.66 5.74
N GLN A 41 4.76 -5.80 5.79
CA GLN A 41 5.62 -5.55 4.63
C GLN A 41 5.70 -6.82 3.78
N THR A 42 5.25 -6.71 2.52
CA THR A 42 5.35 -7.80 1.55
C THR A 42 6.48 -7.51 0.58
N SER A 43 7.15 -8.58 0.14
CA SER A 43 8.23 -8.54 -0.85
C SER A 43 8.11 -9.74 -1.78
N GLY A 44 8.85 -9.70 -2.88
CA GLY A 44 8.86 -10.76 -3.90
C GLY A 44 8.48 -10.25 -5.29
N GLU A 45 8.45 -11.18 -6.23
CA GLU A 45 8.15 -10.86 -7.64
C GLU A 45 6.66 -10.65 -7.88
N SER A 46 6.34 -9.90 -8.94
CA SER A 46 4.97 -9.70 -9.38
C SER A 46 4.36 -11.04 -9.81
N VAL A 47 3.32 -11.47 -9.09
CA VAL A 47 2.54 -12.67 -9.46
C VAL A 47 1.98 -12.55 -10.87
N ARG A 48 1.58 -11.33 -11.28
CA ARG A 48 1.11 -11.07 -12.64
C ARG A 48 2.21 -11.33 -13.68
N LEU A 49 3.44 -10.92 -13.39
CA LEU A 49 4.58 -11.14 -14.28
C LEU A 49 4.92 -12.63 -14.38
N MET A 50 5.03 -13.32 -13.24
CA MET A 50 5.30 -14.76 -13.22
C MET A 50 4.23 -15.56 -13.97
N GLN A 51 2.96 -15.19 -13.85
CA GLN A 51 1.87 -15.82 -14.60
C GLN A 51 2.01 -15.57 -16.11
N ALA A 52 2.28 -14.32 -16.51
CA ALA A 52 2.46 -13.98 -17.92
C ALA A 52 3.63 -14.72 -18.57
N GLN A 53 4.78 -14.82 -17.88
CA GLN A 53 5.93 -15.61 -18.34
C GLN A 53 5.61 -17.10 -18.48
N ASN A 54 4.75 -17.63 -17.60
CA ASN A 54 4.29 -19.01 -17.64
C ASN A 54 3.08 -19.24 -18.57
N GLY A 55 2.74 -18.26 -19.43
CA GLY A 55 1.67 -18.35 -20.41
C GLY A 55 0.25 -18.37 -19.82
N LYS A 56 0.07 -17.89 -18.58
CA LYS A 56 -1.22 -17.82 -17.88
C LYS A 56 -1.63 -16.37 -17.67
N GLY A 57 -2.91 -16.04 -17.91
CA GLY A 57 -3.50 -14.76 -17.49
C GLY A 57 -3.27 -13.54 -18.40
N THR A 58 -2.64 -13.68 -19.57
CA THR A 58 -2.53 -12.59 -20.56
C THR A 58 -3.80 -12.55 -21.41
N ARG A 59 -4.76 -11.71 -21.03
CA ARG A 59 -5.77 -11.24 -22.01
C ARG A 59 -5.09 -10.15 -22.85
N PRO A 60 -4.94 -10.32 -24.17
CA PRO A 60 -4.43 -9.24 -25.00
C PRO A 60 -5.38 -8.03 -24.86
N MET A 61 -4.80 -6.86 -24.61
CA MET A 61 -5.54 -5.61 -24.68
C MET A 61 -5.81 -5.36 -26.16
N SER A 62 -7.07 -5.46 -26.55
CA SER A 62 -7.56 -5.14 -27.90
C SER A 62 -7.44 -3.66 -28.22
#